data_AF-A0A2U3KVW9-F1
#
_entry.id   AF-A0A2U3KVW9-F1
#
_cell.length_a   1.000
_cell.length_b   1.000
_cell.length_c   1.000
_cell.angle_alpha   90.00
_cell.angle_beta   90.00
_cell.angle_gamma   90.00
#
_symmetry.space_group_name_H-M   'P 1'
#
loop_
_entity.id
_entity.type
_entity.pdbx_description
1 polymer ?
#
loop_
_entity_poly.entity_id
_entity_poly.type
_entity_poly.pdbx_seq_one_letter_code
_entity_poly.pdbx_strand_id
1 'polypeptide(L)'
;MQKQPIELVRQLNGAAPPGFGLGLPHPPVDGIMAALIEAFRSADVNQRRAATEALTVDAELLLLSYAWESAAEAVRRSAPSILADGLAALSIENGRYDARDSIVQMAVLFRSAEKLGLNTVSLFTEAADLALDAEFKRVMVGFPSRLPENRDLGKAFFIGEKMTKDGFEYERQPGVMERAISRKIWWGRVRKLLGKAP
;
A
#
# COMPACT_ATOMS: atom_id res chain seq x y z
N MET A 1 23.60 -19.39 4.46
CA MET A 1 23.04 -18.85 5.71
C MET A 1 22.03 -17.79 5.32
N GLN A 2 20.75 -17.95 5.69
CA GLN A 2 19.73 -16.94 5.39
C GLN A 2 20.01 -15.69 6.22
N LYS A 3 20.03 -14.51 5.60
CA LYS A 3 20.28 -13.24 6.30
C LYS A 3 19.13 -12.96 7.25
N GLN A 4 19.44 -12.38 8.42
CA GLN A 4 18.42 -11.97 9.39
C GLN A 4 17.65 -10.76 8.85
N PRO A 5 16.34 -10.60 9.14
CA PRO A 5 15.56 -9.45 8.67
C PRO A 5 16.18 -8.09 9.02
N ILE A 6 16.76 -7.96 10.22
CA ILE A 6 17.42 -6.72 10.66
C ILE A 6 18.64 -6.35 9.79
N GLU A 7 19.38 -7.33 9.27
CA GLU A 7 20.52 -7.07 8.37
C GLU A 7 20.05 -6.57 7.01
N LEU A 8 18.90 -7.04 6.57
CA LEU A 8 18.27 -6.63 5.31
C LEU A 8 17.61 -5.26 5.43
N VAL A 9 17.01 -4.94 6.59
CA VAL A 9 16.57 -3.57 6.91
C VAL A 9 17.73 -2.60 6.90
N ARG A 10 18.89 -2.95 7.47
CA ARG A 10 20.08 -2.08 7.41
C ARG A 10 20.57 -1.84 5.98
N GLN A 11 20.52 -2.87 5.12
CA GLN A 11 20.82 -2.73 3.70
C GLN A 11 19.80 -1.82 2.99
N LEU A 12 18.51 -2.00 3.29
CA LEU A 12 17.44 -1.17 2.74
C LEU A 12 17.60 0.29 3.14
N ASN A 13 17.84 0.56 4.43
CA ASN A 13 18.11 1.90 4.94
C ASN A 13 19.32 2.55 4.26
N GLY A 14 20.40 1.80 4.02
CA GLY A 14 21.59 2.31 3.34
C GLY A 14 21.39 2.56 1.84
N ALA A 15 20.43 1.88 1.21
CA ALA A 15 20.08 2.06 -0.20
C ALA A 15 18.99 3.13 -0.42
N ALA A 16 18.25 3.49 0.63
CA ALA A 16 17.21 4.51 0.57
C ALA A 16 17.85 5.91 0.43
N PRO A 17 17.62 6.63 -0.67
CA PRO A 17 18.17 7.97 -0.82
C PRO A 17 17.46 8.92 0.18
N PRO A 18 18.19 9.82 0.84
CA PRO A 18 17.56 10.82 1.70
C PRO A 18 16.53 11.65 0.94
N GLY A 19 15.32 11.76 1.48
CA GLY A 19 14.23 12.49 0.83
C GLY A 19 13.55 11.68 -0.29
N PHE A 20 13.66 10.34 -0.24
CA PHE A 20 12.84 9.47 -1.06
C PHE A 20 11.35 9.83 -0.85
N GLY A 21 10.56 9.82 -1.93
CA GLY A 21 9.19 10.34 -1.92
C GLY A 21 9.02 11.80 -2.35
N LEU A 22 10.11 12.57 -2.48
CA LEU A 22 10.10 13.93 -3.07
C LEU A 22 10.30 13.94 -4.60
N GLY A 23 9.96 12.84 -5.27
CA GLY A 23 10.12 12.68 -6.73
C GLY A 23 11.51 12.22 -7.18
N LEU A 24 12.34 11.73 -6.26
CA LEU A 24 13.62 11.09 -6.60
C LEU A 24 13.39 9.75 -7.33
N PRO A 25 14.33 9.33 -8.21
CA PRO A 25 14.25 8.03 -8.86
C PRO A 25 14.20 6.88 -7.86
N HIS A 26 13.46 5.83 -8.19
CA HIS A 26 13.42 4.61 -7.39
C HIS A 26 14.81 3.95 -7.36
N PRO A 27 15.41 3.69 -6.18
CA PRO A 27 16.69 3.01 -6.08
C PRO A 27 16.54 1.53 -6.47
N PRO A 28 17.61 0.84 -6.93
CA PRO A 28 17.57 -0.56 -7.30
C PRO A 28 17.54 -1.48 -6.06
N VAL A 29 16.40 -1.55 -5.37
CA VAL A 29 16.25 -2.26 -4.09
C VAL A 29 15.45 -3.57 -4.18
N ASP A 30 14.97 -3.95 -5.36
CA ASP A 30 14.08 -5.11 -5.54
C ASP A 30 14.65 -6.41 -4.94
N GLY A 31 15.95 -6.66 -5.14
CA GLY A 31 16.63 -7.82 -4.57
C GLY A 31 16.73 -7.78 -3.05
N ILE A 32 16.89 -6.58 -2.46
CA ILE A 32 16.88 -6.40 -1.00
C ILE A 32 15.46 -6.61 -0.46
N MET A 33 14.45 -6.07 -1.15
CA MET A 33 13.04 -6.22 -0.77
C MET A 33 12.59 -7.67 -0.79
N ALA A 34 12.86 -8.40 -1.88
CA ALA A 34 12.51 -9.81 -1.99
C ALA A 34 13.16 -10.65 -0.89
N ALA A 35 14.45 -10.41 -0.61
CA ALA A 35 15.15 -11.09 0.48
C ALA A 35 14.59 -10.72 1.86
N LEU A 36 14.24 -9.44 2.08
CA LEU A 36 13.66 -8.95 3.33
C LEU A 36 12.30 -9.61 3.59
N ILE A 37 11.41 -9.64 2.60
CA ILE A 37 10.08 -10.25 2.71
C ILE A 37 10.20 -11.73 3.08
N GLU A 38 11.08 -12.47 2.39
CA GLU A 38 11.28 -13.89 2.66
C GLU A 38 11.86 -14.15 4.06
N ALA A 39 12.87 -13.36 4.46
CA ALA A 39 13.43 -13.44 5.80
C ALA A 39 12.38 -13.10 6.87
N PHE A 40 11.53 -12.10 6.64
CA PHE A 40 10.52 -11.64 7.58
C PHE A 40 9.38 -12.65 7.76
N ARG A 41 8.95 -13.31 6.68
CA ARG A 41 7.99 -14.44 6.74
C ARG A 41 8.48 -15.57 7.64
N SER A 42 9.75 -15.90 7.53
CA SER A 42 10.39 -16.99 8.29
C SER A 42 10.80 -16.59 9.72
N ALA A 43 10.82 -15.29 10.02
CA ALA A 43 11.27 -14.75 11.29
C ALA A 43 10.25 -14.91 12.42
N ASP A 44 10.73 -15.05 13.64
CA ASP A 44 9.90 -14.98 14.84
C ASP A 44 9.48 -13.53 15.18
N VAL A 45 8.59 -13.38 16.16
CA VAL A 45 8.05 -12.08 16.57
C VAL A 45 9.14 -11.11 17.05
N ASN A 46 10.19 -11.59 17.72
CA ASN A 46 11.27 -10.75 18.24
C ASN A 46 12.17 -10.26 17.10
N GLN A 47 12.49 -11.14 16.15
CA GLN A 47 13.25 -10.80 14.94
C GLN A 47 12.49 -9.80 14.06
N ARG A 48 11.18 -10.01 13.86
CA ARG A 48 10.31 -9.07 13.15
C ARG A 48 10.31 -7.71 13.84
N ARG A 49 10.12 -7.68 15.16
CA ARG A 49 10.13 -6.46 15.97
C ARG A 49 11.43 -5.68 15.79
N ALA A 50 12.56 -6.34 16.01
CA ALA A 50 13.88 -5.74 15.86
C ALA A 50 14.14 -5.18 14.45
N ALA A 51 13.61 -5.83 13.42
CA ALA A 51 13.69 -5.32 12.05
C ALA A 51 12.79 -4.09 11.83
N THR A 52 11.53 -4.13 12.24
CA THR A 52 10.60 -3.00 12.08
C THR A 52 11.04 -1.77 12.87
N GLU A 53 11.63 -1.94 14.06
CA GLU A 53 12.15 -0.84 14.88
C GLU A 53 13.39 -0.18 14.28
N ALA A 54 14.10 -0.89 13.39
CA ALA A 54 15.30 -0.39 12.73
C ALA A 54 15.01 0.33 11.40
N LEU A 55 13.78 0.37 10.91
CA LEU A 55 13.43 1.06 9.66
C LEU A 55 13.62 2.57 9.80
N THR A 56 14.16 3.20 8.76
CA THR A 56 14.12 4.65 8.59
C THR A 56 12.88 5.07 7.82
N VAL A 57 12.50 6.35 7.94
CA VAL A 57 11.36 6.93 7.19
C VAL A 57 11.49 6.71 5.69
N ASP A 58 12.69 6.88 5.11
CA ASP A 58 12.91 6.66 3.68
C ASP A 58 12.70 5.17 3.29
N ALA A 59 13.08 4.23 4.17
CA ALA A 59 12.84 2.80 3.97
C ALA A 59 11.36 2.42 4.12
N GLU A 60 10.63 3.04 5.06
CA GLU A 60 9.18 2.90 5.19
C GLU A 60 8.48 3.35 3.89
N LEU A 61 8.90 4.48 3.32
CA LEU A 61 8.39 4.97 2.03
C LEU A 61 8.73 4.04 0.86
N LEU A 62 9.90 3.38 0.87
CA LEU A 62 10.24 2.36 -0.13
C LEU A 62 9.31 1.14 -0.02
N LEU A 63 8.96 0.70 1.18
CA LEU A 63 8.01 -0.41 1.37
C LEU A 63 6.60 -0.04 0.84
N LEU A 64 6.15 1.20 1.06
CA LEU A 64 4.89 1.69 0.51
C LEU A 64 4.92 1.76 -1.03
N SER A 65 6.03 2.23 -1.61
CA SER A 65 6.22 2.28 -3.06
C SER A 65 6.25 0.88 -3.66
N TYR A 66 6.97 -0.05 -3.02
CA TYR A 66 7.03 -1.44 -3.43
C TYR A 66 5.65 -2.12 -3.42
N ALA A 67 4.81 -1.84 -2.42
CA ALA A 67 3.43 -2.33 -2.36
C ALA A 67 2.57 -1.82 -3.53
N TRP A 68 2.69 -0.53 -3.89
CA TRP A 68 2.02 0.05 -5.06
C TRP A 68 2.45 -0.63 -6.36
N GLU A 69 3.76 -0.74 -6.57
CA GLU A 69 4.35 -1.31 -7.78
C GLU A 69 3.99 -2.79 -7.93
N SER A 70 4.04 -3.54 -6.83
CA SER A 70 3.63 -4.94 -6.78
C SER A 70 2.16 -5.15 -7.18
N ALA A 71 1.27 -4.22 -6.81
CA ALA A 71 -0.13 -4.30 -7.18
C ALA A 71 -0.32 -4.24 -8.70
N ALA A 72 0.35 -3.30 -9.38
CA ALA A 72 0.28 -3.19 -10.84
C ALA A 72 0.99 -4.37 -11.52
N GLU A 73 2.18 -4.72 -11.05
CA GLU A 73 3.02 -5.76 -11.63
C GLU A 73 2.38 -7.16 -11.55
N ALA A 74 1.73 -7.48 -10.44
CA ALA A 74 1.01 -8.73 -10.27
C ALA A 74 -0.09 -8.91 -11.33
N VAL A 75 -0.79 -7.82 -11.69
CA VAL A 75 -1.81 -7.84 -12.75
C VAL A 75 -1.15 -7.98 -14.13
N ARG A 76 -0.09 -7.21 -14.40
CA ARG A 76 0.64 -7.28 -15.68
C ARG A 76 1.14 -8.69 -15.99
N ARG A 77 1.66 -9.37 -14.97
CA ARG A 77 2.28 -10.70 -15.12
C ARG A 77 1.39 -11.86 -14.75
N SER A 78 0.15 -11.60 -14.33
CA SER A 78 -0.75 -12.62 -13.78
C SER A 78 -0.07 -13.46 -12.70
N ALA A 79 0.63 -12.78 -11.77
CA ALA A 79 1.52 -13.40 -10.78
C ALA A 79 1.05 -13.09 -9.34
N PRO A 80 0.21 -13.96 -8.73
CA PRO A 80 -0.32 -13.76 -7.37
C PRO A 80 0.76 -13.60 -6.29
N SER A 81 1.92 -14.24 -6.47
CA SER A 81 3.04 -14.15 -5.52
C SER A 81 3.56 -12.72 -5.36
N ILE A 82 3.62 -11.94 -6.45
CA ILE A 82 4.04 -10.53 -6.40
C ILE A 82 3.07 -9.71 -5.56
N LEU A 83 1.77 -10.02 -5.65
CA LEU A 83 0.76 -9.35 -4.84
C LEU A 83 0.90 -9.67 -3.35
N ALA A 84 1.19 -10.93 -3.03
CA ALA A 84 1.47 -11.38 -1.66
C ALA A 84 2.75 -10.73 -1.09
N ASP A 85 3.75 -10.49 -1.94
CA ASP A 85 4.97 -9.76 -1.56
C ASP A 85 4.66 -8.28 -1.27
N GLY A 86 3.82 -7.63 -2.09
CA GLY A 86 3.35 -6.27 -1.82
C GLY A 86 2.57 -6.14 -0.51
N LEU A 87 1.70 -7.11 -0.18
CA LEU A 87 1.00 -7.14 1.10
C LEU A 87 1.95 -7.40 2.28
N ALA A 88 2.95 -8.28 2.12
CA ALA A 88 3.96 -8.51 3.14
C ALA A 88 4.82 -7.26 3.40
N ALA A 89 5.13 -6.47 2.36
CA ALA A 89 5.81 -5.19 2.51
C ALA A 89 5.00 -4.20 3.39
N LEU A 90 3.67 -4.15 3.24
CA LEU A 90 2.81 -3.37 4.12
C LEU A 90 2.83 -3.89 5.56
N SER A 91 2.87 -5.20 5.77
CA SER A 91 2.99 -5.77 7.12
C SER A 91 4.32 -5.44 7.80
N ILE A 92 5.40 -5.27 7.01
CA ILE A 92 6.71 -4.85 7.51
C ILE A 92 6.69 -3.35 7.83
N GLU A 93 6.13 -2.52 6.96
CA GLU A 93 5.97 -1.07 7.20
C GLU A 93 5.03 -0.79 8.38
N ASN A 94 4.02 -1.64 8.58
CA ASN A 94 3.21 -1.76 9.78
C ASN A 94 2.48 -0.45 10.18
N GLY A 95 2.11 0.39 9.20
CA GLY A 95 1.41 1.66 9.37
C GLY A 95 2.24 2.76 10.03
N ARG A 96 3.57 2.63 10.06
CA ARG A 96 4.49 3.48 10.82
C ARG A 96 4.72 4.86 10.20
N TYR A 97 4.76 4.95 8.87
CA TYR A 97 4.96 6.23 8.20
C TYR A 97 3.70 7.10 8.33
N ASP A 98 2.60 6.58 7.77
CA ASP A 98 1.25 7.10 7.91
C ASP A 98 0.28 5.98 7.57
N ALA A 99 -0.53 5.56 8.55
CA ALA A 99 -1.52 4.51 8.36
C ALA A 99 -2.50 4.81 7.21
N ARG A 100 -2.75 6.09 6.88
CA ARG A 100 -3.60 6.49 5.76
C ARG A 100 -2.98 6.14 4.41
N ASP A 101 -1.67 6.31 4.28
CA ASP A 101 -0.95 5.92 3.06
C ASP A 101 -0.91 4.40 2.91
N SER A 102 -0.74 3.67 4.01
CA SER A 102 -0.84 2.20 4.00
C SER A 102 -2.21 1.70 3.55
N ILE A 103 -3.29 2.35 4.00
CA ILE A 103 -4.67 2.03 3.59
C ILE A 103 -4.86 2.28 2.08
N VAL A 104 -4.23 3.32 1.52
CA VAL A 104 -4.23 3.54 0.06
C VAL A 104 -3.58 2.36 -0.66
N GLN A 105 -2.45 1.86 -0.15
CA GLN A 105 -1.77 0.70 -0.73
C GLN A 105 -2.61 -0.59 -0.62
N MET A 106 -3.29 -0.79 0.50
CA MET A 106 -4.26 -1.89 0.66
C MET A 106 -5.35 -1.83 -0.41
N ALA A 107 -5.81 -0.64 -0.79
CA ALA A 107 -6.87 -0.49 -1.79
C ALA A 107 -6.43 -0.96 -3.18
N VAL A 108 -5.22 -0.58 -3.63
CA VAL A 108 -4.70 -1.00 -4.94
C VAL A 108 -4.37 -2.50 -4.96
N LEU A 109 -3.84 -3.05 -3.86
CA LEU A 109 -3.58 -4.49 -3.73
C LEU A 109 -4.89 -5.29 -3.71
N PHE A 110 -5.90 -4.83 -2.99
CA PHE A 110 -7.23 -5.45 -3.00
C PHE A 110 -7.82 -5.47 -4.40
N ARG A 111 -7.78 -4.34 -5.11
CA ARG A 111 -8.28 -4.25 -6.48
C ARG A 111 -7.54 -5.19 -7.43
N SER A 112 -6.21 -5.26 -7.33
CA SER A 112 -5.40 -6.19 -8.12
C SER A 112 -5.74 -7.64 -7.81
N ALA A 113 -6.01 -7.98 -6.55
CA ALA A 113 -6.41 -9.31 -6.15
C ALA A 113 -7.79 -9.70 -6.72
N GLU A 114 -8.77 -8.77 -6.73
CA GLU A 114 -10.05 -8.98 -7.41
C GLU A 114 -9.87 -9.24 -8.92
N LYS A 115 -9.01 -8.46 -9.57
CA LYS A 115 -8.71 -8.62 -11.01
C LYS A 115 -8.08 -9.98 -11.35
N LEU A 116 -7.33 -10.55 -10.41
CA LEU A 116 -6.72 -11.87 -10.53
C LEU A 116 -7.64 -13.01 -10.06
N GLY A 117 -8.85 -12.71 -9.60
CA GLY A 117 -9.80 -13.71 -9.10
C GLY A 117 -9.36 -14.39 -7.79
N LEU A 118 -8.54 -13.71 -6.99
CA LEU A 118 -8.01 -14.27 -5.74
C LEU A 118 -9.00 -14.13 -4.59
N ASN A 119 -8.87 -15.00 -3.57
CA ASN A 119 -9.59 -14.86 -2.31
C ASN A 119 -8.96 -13.73 -1.48
N THR A 120 -9.53 -12.53 -1.58
CA THR A 120 -9.03 -11.32 -0.92
C THR A 120 -9.06 -11.42 0.61
N VAL A 121 -10.03 -12.12 1.19
CA VAL A 121 -10.12 -12.31 2.65
C VAL A 121 -8.96 -13.14 3.17
N SER A 122 -8.68 -14.29 2.53
CA SER A 122 -7.54 -15.14 2.91
C SER A 122 -6.23 -14.38 2.80
N LEU A 123 -6.03 -13.72 1.66
CA LEU A 123 -4.76 -13.09 1.34
C LEU A 123 -4.41 -11.94 2.30
N PHE A 124 -5.40 -11.10 2.64
CA PHE A 124 -5.19 -10.03 3.62
C PHE A 124 -5.02 -10.58 5.04
N THR A 125 -5.70 -11.67 5.38
CA THR A 125 -5.55 -12.31 6.70
C THR A 125 -4.15 -12.89 6.88
N GLU A 126 -3.65 -13.62 5.88
CA GLU A 126 -2.30 -14.18 5.86
C GLU A 126 -1.22 -13.11 5.96
N ALA A 127 -1.38 -12.01 5.22
CA ALA A 127 -0.46 -10.88 5.33
C ALA A 127 -0.52 -10.22 6.72
N ALA A 128 -1.71 -10.07 7.29
CA ALA A 128 -1.92 -9.45 8.60
C ALA A 128 -1.30 -10.25 9.76
N ASP A 129 -1.03 -11.55 9.57
CA ASP A 129 -0.29 -12.36 10.54
C ASP A 129 1.21 -12.03 10.61
N LEU A 130 1.73 -11.29 9.63
CA LEU A 130 3.09 -10.76 9.65
C LEU A 130 3.18 -9.43 10.42
N ALA A 131 2.09 -8.67 10.49
CA ALA A 131 2.05 -7.36 11.13
C ALA A 131 2.19 -7.46 12.66
N LEU A 132 2.88 -6.50 13.25
CA LEU A 132 3.15 -6.45 14.69
C LEU A 132 2.21 -5.52 15.45
N ASP A 133 1.70 -4.48 14.78
CA ASP A 133 0.74 -3.57 15.39
C ASP A 133 -0.68 -4.16 15.31
N ALA A 134 -1.35 -4.21 16.45
CA ALA A 134 -2.66 -4.84 16.57
C ALA A 134 -3.76 -4.03 15.86
N GLU A 135 -3.65 -2.70 15.82
CA GLU A 135 -4.60 -1.86 15.11
C GLU A 135 -4.44 -2.01 13.60
N PHE A 136 -3.20 -1.95 13.11
CA PHE A 136 -2.87 -2.18 11.72
C PHE A 136 -3.29 -3.58 11.25
N LYS A 137 -3.04 -4.61 12.06
CA LYS A 137 -3.54 -5.97 11.82
C LYS A 137 -5.06 -6.00 11.65
N ARG A 138 -5.81 -5.34 12.55
CA ARG A 138 -7.28 -5.24 12.43
C ARG A 138 -7.70 -4.51 11.15
N VAL A 139 -7.01 -3.43 10.80
CA VAL A 139 -7.28 -2.66 9.58
C VAL A 139 -7.08 -3.53 8.33
N MET A 140 -5.99 -4.29 8.27
CA MET A 140 -5.68 -5.18 7.15
C MET A 140 -6.71 -6.31 7.03
N VAL A 141 -7.01 -7.02 8.13
CA VAL A 141 -8.05 -8.08 8.15
C VAL A 141 -9.43 -7.53 7.78
N GLY A 142 -9.79 -6.34 8.25
CA GLY A 142 -11.10 -5.74 7.99
C GLY A 142 -11.24 -5.11 6.61
N PHE A 143 -10.13 -4.85 5.90
CA PHE A 143 -10.17 -4.13 4.61
C PHE A 143 -11.06 -4.81 3.56
N PRO A 144 -10.95 -6.15 3.33
CA PRO A 144 -11.82 -6.86 2.38
C PRO A 144 -13.31 -6.86 2.75
N SER A 145 -13.70 -6.46 3.96
CA SER A 145 -15.10 -6.39 4.40
C SER A 145 -15.66 -4.98 4.43
N ARG A 146 -14.87 -3.96 4.04
CA ARG A 146 -15.36 -2.58 3.93
C ARG A 146 -16.49 -2.49 2.90
N LEU A 147 -17.42 -1.57 3.15
CA LEU A 147 -18.47 -1.22 2.18
C LEU A 147 -17.84 -0.89 0.82
N PRO A 148 -18.47 -1.25 -0.31
CA PRO A 148 -17.92 -1.03 -1.64
C PRO A 148 -17.44 0.42 -1.86
N GLU A 149 -18.19 1.42 -1.42
CA GLU A 149 -17.80 2.84 -1.55
C GLU A 149 -16.54 3.23 -0.74
N ASN A 150 -16.21 2.50 0.33
CA ASN A 150 -15.09 2.77 1.23
C ASN A 150 -13.80 2.02 0.84
N ARG A 151 -13.88 1.19 -0.21
CA ARG A 151 -12.74 0.50 -0.82
C ARG A 151 -12.60 0.76 -2.32
N ASP A 152 -13.54 1.51 -2.90
CA ASP A 152 -13.53 1.93 -4.30
C ASP A 152 -12.37 2.91 -4.55
N LEU A 153 -11.49 2.55 -5.49
CA LEU A 153 -10.30 3.34 -5.82
C LEU A 153 -10.62 4.78 -6.24
N GLY A 154 -11.63 4.98 -7.08
CA GLY A 154 -11.94 6.30 -7.62
C GLY A 154 -12.66 7.19 -6.61
N LYS A 155 -13.56 6.62 -5.81
CA LYS A 155 -14.40 7.37 -4.85
C LYS A 155 -13.72 7.63 -3.52
N ALA A 156 -13.06 6.62 -2.96
CA ALA A 156 -12.44 6.73 -1.63
C ALA A 156 -10.99 7.22 -1.70
N PHE A 157 -10.27 6.91 -2.79
CA PHE A 157 -8.83 7.14 -2.88
C PHE A 157 -8.39 8.03 -4.04
N PHE A 158 -9.30 8.40 -4.93
CA PHE A 158 -9.02 9.18 -6.14
C PHE A 158 -7.91 8.55 -7.01
N ILE A 159 -7.96 7.22 -7.16
CA ILE A 159 -7.03 6.43 -7.97
C ILE A 159 -7.76 5.91 -9.19
N GLY A 160 -7.13 6.06 -10.35
CA GLY A 160 -7.56 5.49 -11.62
C GLY A 160 -6.71 4.29 -12.03
N GLU A 161 -7.25 3.52 -12.96
CA GLU A 161 -6.55 2.45 -13.67
C GLU A 161 -6.30 2.91 -15.11
N LYS A 162 -5.10 2.66 -15.64
CA LYS A 162 -4.75 2.95 -17.03
C LYS A 162 -4.05 1.75 -17.67
N MET A 163 -4.27 1.58 -18.98
CA MET A 163 -3.52 0.64 -19.79
C MET A 163 -2.48 1.43 -20.60
N THR A 164 -1.22 1.11 -20.41
CA THR A 164 -0.09 1.69 -21.14
C THR A 164 0.47 0.66 -22.12
N LYS A 165 1.43 1.09 -22.95
CA LYS A 165 2.18 0.17 -23.83
C LYS A 165 2.93 -0.92 -23.03
N ASP A 166 3.25 -0.62 -21.77
CA ASP A 166 4.00 -1.48 -20.85
C ASP A 166 3.05 -2.27 -19.91
N GLY A 167 1.73 -2.22 -20.18
CA GLY A 167 0.69 -2.98 -19.49
C GLY A 167 -0.17 -2.15 -18.53
N PHE A 168 -0.68 -2.81 -17.50
CA PHE A 168 -1.57 -2.22 -16.50
C PHE A 168 -0.81 -1.34 -15.49
N GLU A 169 -1.34 -0.16 -15.19
CA GLU A 169 -0.79 0.78 -14.20
C GLU A 169 -1.92 1.45 -13.40
N TYR A 170 -1.61 1.84 -12.17
CA TYR A 170 -2.44 2.76 -11.36
C TYR A 170 -1.94 4.19 -11.50
N GLU A 171 -2.85 5.15 -11.40
CA GLU A 171 -2.51 6.58 -11.38
C GLU A 171 -3.30 7.32 -10.29
N ARG A 172 -2.64 8.26 -9.60
CA ARG A 172 -3.34 9.19 -8.72
C ARG A 172 -4.05 10.25 -9.57
N GLN A 173 -5.31 10.53 -9.26
CA GLN A 173 -6.16 11.48 -9.98
C GLN A 173 -6.54 12.69 -9.11
N PRO A 174 -5.59 13.57 -8.73
CA PRO A 174 -5.86 14.70 -7.84
C PRO A 174 -6.91 15.67 -8.40
N GLY A 175 -6.98 15.84 -9.72
CA GLY A 175 -8.00 16.69 -10.36
C GLY A 175 -9.45 16.16 -10.21
N VAL A 176 -9.64 14.88 -9.87
CA VAL A 176 -10.99 14.35 -9.52
C VAL A 176 -11.41 14.85 -8.14
N MET A 177 -10.48 14.89 -7.18
CA MET A 177 -10.72 15.44 -5.84
C MET A 177 -11.09 16.93 -5.91
N GLU A 178 -10.33 17.73 -6.66
CA GLU A 178 -10.61 19.16 -6.84
C GLU A 178 -12.00 19.41 -7.44
N ARG A 179 -12.39 18.62 -8.44
CA ARG A 179 -13.73 18.71 -9.05
C ARG A 179 -14.84 18.28 -8.08
N ALA A 180 -14.62 17.24 -7.28
CA ALA A 180 -15.58 16.77 -6.28
C ALA A 180 -15.79 17.82 -5.17
N ILE A 181 -14.70 18.40 -4.65
CA ILE A 181 -14.74 19.48 -3.66
C ILE A 181 -15.45 20.71 -4.26
N SER A 182 -15.06 21.13 -5.46
CA SER A 182 -15.67 22.28 -6.14
C SER A 182 -17.17 22.11 -6.35
N ARG A 183 -17.61 20.92 -6.78
CA ARG A 183 -19.04 20.59 -6.90
C ARG A 183 -19.76 20.65 -5.56
N LYS A 184 -19.19 20.08 -4.50
CA LYS A 184 -19.79 20.11 -3.16
C LYS A 184 -19.94 21.53 -2.63
N ILE A 185 -18.94 22.38 -2.83
CA ILE A 185 -18.98 23.81 -2.48
C ILE A 185 -20.06 24.53 -3.29
N TRP A 186 -20.10 24.31 -4.60
CA TRP A 186 -21.09 24.93 -5.50
C TRP A 186 -22.52 24.56 -5.10
N TRP A 187 -22.80 23.27 -4.88
CA TRP A 187 -24.11 22.79 -4.40
C TRP A 187 -24.46 23.33 -3.01
N GLY A 188 -23.48 23.48 -2.11
CA GLY A 188 -23.67 24.13 -0.82
C GLY A 188 -24.11 25.60 -0.96
N ARG A 189 -23.54 26.34 -1.93
CA ARG A 189 -23.95 27.71 -2.24
C ARG A 189 -25.34 27.76 -2.87
N VAL A 190 -25.65 26.86 -3.80
CA VAL A 190 -26.97 26.76 -4.43
C VAL A 190 -28.07 26.44 -3.39
N ARG A 191 -27.82 25.51 -2.47
CA ARG A 191 -28.77 25.20 -1.37
C ARG A 191 -29.03 26.41 -0.46
N LYS A 192 -27.99 27.19 -0.13
CA LYS A 192 -28.13 28.44 0.62
C LYS A 192 -28.97 29.49 -0.12
N LEU A 193 -28.78 29.61 -1.43
CA LEU A 193 -29.56 30.55 -2.27
C LEU A 193 -31.02 30.12 -2.45
N LEU A 194 -31.29 28.81 -2.45
CA LEU A 194 -32.64 28.26 -2.58
C LEU A 194 -33.42 28.17 -1.24
N GLY A 195 -32.93 28.79 -0.17
CA GLY A 195 -33.64 28.90 1.11
C GLY A 195 -33.86 27.57 1.85
N LYS A 196 -33.20 26.48 1.43
CA LYS A 196 -33.25 25.19 2.13
C LYS A 196 -32.08 25.09 3.10
N ALA A 197 -32.30 25.58 4.33
CA ALA A 197 -31.49 25.21 5.49
C ALA A 197 -31.77 23.73 5.87
N PRO A 198 -30.82 23.03 6.53
CA PRO A 198 -30.83 21.56 6.67
C PRO A 198 -32.08 20.98 7.31
#